data_AF-A0AAU9SMR9-F1
#
_entry.id   AF-A0AAU9SMR9-F1
#
_cell.length_a   1.000
_cell.length_b   1.000
_cell.length_c   1.000
_cell.angle_alpha   90.00
_cell.angle_beta   90.00
_cell.angle_gamma   90.00
#
_symmetry.space_group_name_H-M   'P 1'
#
loop_
_entity.id
_entity.type
_entity.pdbx_description
1 polymer ?
#
loop_
_entity_poly.entity_id
_entity_poly.type
_entity_poly.pdbx_seq_one_letter_code
_entity_poly.pdbx_strand_id
1 'polypeptide(L)'
;MASGTMGGGGGLSEVYSSAKKILLKARYGIERLERFESAPMDSPDLSSSVKRDITEVQSLCSNMDALWRSISVKSQRDLWRRKTEQVGEEAEYLNQSLEKYIAQRKALDVLNTVGLSNSVLRLIERRNRVDTWIKYAGMIATLVILYLFIRWTR
;
A
#
# COMPACT_ATOMS: atom_id res chain seq x y z
N MET A 1 -7.13 -16.95 -57.08
CA MET A 1 -6.31 -16.31 -56.03
C MET A 1 -7.13 -16.33 -54.75
N ALA A 2 -6.75 -17.19 -53.81
CA ALA A 2 -7.51 -17.42 -52.58
C ALA A 2 -7.34 -16.21 -51.65
N SER A 3 -8.45 -15.56 -51.33
CA SER A 3 -8.51 -14.52 -50.30
C SER A 3 -8.28 -15.21 -48.96
N GLY A 4 -7.06 -15.11 -48.44
CA GLY A 4 -6.71 -15.60 -47.10
C GLY A 4 -7.37 -14.70 -46.07
N THR A 5 -8.48 -15.15 -45.51
CA THR A 5 -9.11 -14.55 -44.34
C THR A 5 -8.12 -14.61 -43.19
N MET A 6 -7.36 -13.53 -42.97
CA MET A 6 -6.51 -13.35 -41.80
C MET A 6 -7.39 -13.49 -40.56
N GLY A 7 -7.21 -14.62 -39.87
CA GLY A 7 -7.97 -14.97 -38.68
C GLY A 7 -7.76 -13.95 -37.57
N GLY A 8 -8.86 -13.37 -37.09
CA GLY A 8 -8.88 -12.45 -35.94
C GLY A 8 -8.31 -13.02 -34.63
N GLY A 9 -7.83 -14.26 -34.60
CA GLY A 9 -7.14 -14.87 -33.47
C GLY A 9 -5.66 -14.50 -33.32
N GLY A 10 -4.98 -14.06 -34.40
CA GLY A 10 -3.55 -13.75 -34.37
C GLY A 10 -3.22 -12.56 -33.46
N GLY A 11 -3.92 -11.43 -33.67
CA GLY A 11 -3.70 -10.21 -32.87
C GLY A 11 -4.11 -10.36 -31.41
N LEU A 12 -5.24 -11.01 -31.12
CA LEU A 12 -5.69 -11.26 -29.75
C LEU A 12 -4.72 -12.13 -28.95
N SER A 13 -4.16 -13.17 -29.58
CA SER A 13 -3.19 -14.05 -28.93
C SER A 13 -1.88 -13.34 -28.63
N GLU A 14 -1.44 -12.46 -29.52
CA GLU A 14 -0.22 -11.67 -29.31
C GLU A 14 -0.40 -10.69 -28.16
N VAL A 15 -1.50 -9.92 -28.15
CA VAL A 15 -1.83 -8.97 -27.08
C VAL A 15 -2.00 -9.70 -25.74
N TYR A 16 -2.68 -10.83 -25.72
CA TYR A 16 -2.83 -11.67 -24.51
C TYR A 16 -1.49 -12.20 -23.99
N SER A 17 -0.62 -12.69 -24.88
CA SER A 17 0.70 -13.19 -24.50
C SER A 17 1.57 -12.08 -23.91
N SER A 18 1.49 -10.88 -24.48
CA SER A 18 2.16 -9.69 -23.97
C SER A 18 1.63 -9.30 -22.59
N ALA A 19 0.31 -9.24 -22.44
CA ALA A 19 -0.35 -8.92 -21.17
C ALA A 19 0.05 -9.89 -20.06
N LYS A 20 0.02 -11.22 -20.33
CA LYS A 20 0.45 -12.23 -19.35
C LYS A 20 1.93 -12.12 -18.99
N LYS A 21 2.80 -11.77 -19.94
CA LYS A 21 4.24 -11.58 -19.67
C LYS A 21 4.48 -10.39 -18.74
N ILE A 22 3.80 -9.26 -18.98
CA ILE A 22 3.90 -8.06 -18.13
C ILE A 22 3.29 -8.33 -16.76
N LEU A 23 2.16 -9.05 -16.71
CA LEU A 23 1.51 -9.43 -15.46
C LEU A 23 2.42 -10.30 -14.58
N LEU A 24 3.09 -11.30 -15.17
CA LEU A 24 4.07 -12.13 -14.45
C LEU A 24 5.24 -11.30 -13.90
N LYS A 25 5.73 -10.33 -14.67
CA LYS A 25 6.79 -9.40 -14.24
C LYS A 25 6.31 -8.52 -13.07
N ALA A 26 5.10 -7.98 -13.15
CA ALA A 26 4.49 -7.21 -12.08
C ALA A 26 4.32 -8.05 -10.80
N ARG A 27 3.82 -9.29 -10.92
CA ARG A 27 3.69 -10.23 -9.80
C ARG A 27 5.04 -10.50 -9.12
N TYR A 28 6.09 -10.76 -9.89
CA TYR A 28 7.43 -10.97 -9.34
C TYR A 28 7.97 -9.71 -8.63
N GLY A 29 7.68 -8.53 -9.19
CA GLY A 29 8.01 -7.26 -8.54
C GLY A 29 7.30 -7.09 -7.19
N ILE A 30 6.01 -7.42 -7.11
CA ILE A 30 5.24 -7.40 -5.85
C ILE A 30 5.76 -8.43 -4.86
N GLU A 31 6.02 -9.67 -5.29
CA GLU A 31 6.53 -10.71 -4.38
C GLU A 31 7.90 -10.32 -3.81
N ARG A 32 8.72 -9.58 -4.57
CA ARG A 32 9.94 -8.95 -4.05
C ARG A 32 9.63 -7.84 -3.05
N LEU A 33 8.69 -6.95 -3.34
CA LEU A 33 8.29 -5.88 -2.42
C LEU A 33 7.82 -6.44 -1.07
N GLU A 34 6.97 -7.48 -1.10
CA GLU A 34 6.46 -8.16 0.10
C GLU A 34 7.59 -8.87 0.89
N ARG A 35 8.57 -9.50 0.21
CA ARG A 35 9.72 -10.12 0.89
C ARG A 35 10.67 -9.09 1.54
N PHE A 36 10.73 -7.87 1.01
CA PHE A 36 11.58 -6.80 1.53
C PHE A 36 10.83 -5.81 2.43
N GLU A 37 9.64 -6.16 2.94
CA GLU A 37 8.88 -5.33 3.89
C GLU A 37 9.73 -4.91 5.11
N SER A 38 10.72 -5.73 5.48
CA SER A 38 11.67 -5.49 6.57
C SER A 38 12.89 -4.63 6.23
N ALA A 39 13.13 -4.28 4.96
CA ALA A 39 14.32 -3.55 4.51
C ALA A 39 14.05 -2.03 4.36
N PRO A 40 14.73 -1.15 5.13
CA PRO A 40 14.37 0.27 5.23
C PRO A 40 14.69 1.18 4.04
N MET A 41 15.16 0.72 2.87
CA MET A 41 15.69 1.69 1.88
C MET A 41 15.46 1.48 0.37
N ASP A 42 14.99 0.33 -0.12
CA ASP A 42 15.17 0.03 -1.57
C ASP A 42 13.93 0.05 -2.50
N SER A 43 12.73 0.45 -2.06
CA SER A 43 11.50 0.11 -2.81
C SER A 43 10.65 1.18 -3.53
N PRO A 44 10.97 2.49 -3.59
CA PRO A 44 10.14 3.44 -4.33
C PRO A 44 10.23 3.25 -5.85
N ASP A 45 11.42 2.96 -6.38
CA ASP A 45 11.63 2.75 -7.82
C ASP A 45 10.96 1.46 -8.32
N LEU A 46 11.07 0.37 -7.55
CA LEU A 46 10.43 -0.90 -7.87
C LEU A 46 8.90 -0.79 -7.83
N SER A 47 8.34 -0.15 -6.79
CA SER A 47 6.90 0.10 -6.69
C SER A 47 6.38 0.93 -7.87
N SER A 48 7.12 1.97 -8.28
CA SER A 48 6.76 2.77 -9.46
C SER A 48 6.79 1.96 -10.75
N SER A 49 7.76 1.04 -10.89
CA SER A 49 7.87 0.16 -12.06
C SER A 49 6.72 -0.84 -12.11
N VAL A 50 6.39 -1.47 -10.98
CA VAL A 50 5.25 -2.40 -10.89
C VAL A 50 3.94 -1.68 -11.21
N LYS A 51 3.77 -0.46 -10.71
CA LYS A 51 2.57 0.35 -11.02
C LYS A 51 2.44 0.61 -12.52
N ARG A 52 3.54 0.97 -13.19
CA ARG A 52 3.57 1.16 -14.65
C ARG A 52 3.20 -0.12 -15.39
N ASP A 53 3.82 -1.24 -15.02
CA ASP A 53 3.54 -2.56 -15.62
C ASP A 53 2.05 -2.94 -15.45
N ILE A 54 1.43 -2.68 -14.29
CA ILE A 54 -0.01 -2.90 -14.05
C ILE A 54 -0.88 -2.02 -14.94
N THR A 55 -0.56 -0.73 -15.06
CA THR A 55 -1.31 0.19 -15.96
C THR A 55 -1.17 -0.25 -17.43
N GLU A 56 -0.02 -0.76 -17.84
CA GLU A 56 0.19 -1.32 -19.17
C GLU A 56 -0.71 -2.54 -19.39
N VAL A 57 -0.79 -3.47 -18.43
CA VAL A 57 -1.72 -4.61 -18.49
C VAL A 57 -3.18 -4.16 -18.60
N GLN A 58 -3.61 -3.15 -17.85
CA GLN A 58 -4.97 -2.59 -17.94
C GLN A 58 -5.28 -2.02 -19.33
N SER A 59 -4.30 -1.35 -19.95
CA SER A 59 -4.44 -0.85 -21.32
C SER A 59 -4.57 -2.00 -22.33
N LEU A 60 -3.80 -3.08 -22.14
CA LEU A 60 -3.89 -4.28 -22.98
C LEU A 60 -5.23 -5.01 -22.80
N CYS A 61 -5.78 -5.06 -21.58
CA CYS A 61 -7.13 -5.58 -21.33
C CYS A 61 -8.19 -4.77 -22.09
N SER A 62 -8.10 -3.44 -22.05
CA SER A 62 -9.03 -2.56 -22.80
C SER A 62 -8.93 -2.78 -24.31
N ASN A 63 -7.72 -2.96 -24.83
CA ASN A 63 -7.50 -3.28 -26.24
C ASN A 63 -8.07 -4.66 -26.59
N MET A 64 -7.84 -5.67 -25.76
CA MET A 64 -8.41 -7.01 -25.93
C MET A 64 -9.95 -6.97 -25.87
N ASP A 65 -10.54 -6.13 -25.02
CA ASP A 65 -11.98 -5.93 -24.91
C ASP A 65 -12.62 -5.45 -26.21
N ALA A 66 -11.98 -4.49 -26.88
CA ALA A 66 -12.41 -4.05 -28.19
C ALA A 66 -12.29 -5.17 -29.23
N LEU A 67 -11.18 -5.91 -29.21
CA LEU A 67 -10.91 -6.98 -30.18
C LEU A 67 -11.86 -8.17 -30.04
N TRP A 68 -12.12 -8.68 -28.83
CA TRP A 68 -13.01 -9.83 -28.68
C TRP A 68 -14.46 -9.48 -28.98
N ARG A 69 -14.90 -8.24 -28.71
CA ARG A 69 -16.25 -7.77 -29.09
C ARG A 69 -16.47 -7.77 -30.61
N SER A 70 -15.41 -7.56 -31.39
CA SER A 70 -15.45 -7.58 -32.86
C SER A 70 -15.51 -8.98 -33.48
N ILE A 71 -15.30 -10.05 -32.69
CA ILE A 71 -15.33 -11.43 -33.18
C ILE A 71 -16.77 -11.83 -33.55
N SER A 72 -16.98 -12.27 -34.79
CA SER A 72 -18.28 -12.75 -35.30
C SER A 72 -18.72 -14.09 -34.67
N VAL A 73 -17.77 -14.97 -34.34
CA VAL A 73 -18.02 -16.29 -33.76
C VAL A 73 -18.28 -16.21 -32.25
N LYS A 74 -19.50 -16.53 -31.82
CA LYS A 74 -19.93 -16.46 -30.40
C LYS A 74 -19.07 -17.31 -29.46
N SER A 75 -18.75 -18.55 -29.83
CA SER A 75 -17.92 -19.45 -29.00
C SER A 75 -16.50 -18.89 -28.77
N GLN A 76 -15.86 -18.35 -29.82
CA GLN A 76 -14.55 -17.70 -29.68
C GLN A 76 -14.66 -16.41 -28.87
N ARG A 77 -15.71 -15.62 -29.06
CA ARG A 77 -15.98 -14.41 -28.28
C ARG A 77 -16.09 -14.71 -26.78
N ASP A 78 -16.88 -15.72 -26.40
CA ASP A 78 -17.06 -16.11 -25.00
C ASP A 78 -15.74 -16.63 -24.39
N LEU A 79 -14.93 -17.37 -25.16
CA LEU A 79 -13.60 -17.81 -24.73
C LEU A 79 -12.66 -16.62 -24.46
N TRP A 80 -12.58 -15.68 -25.40
CA TRP A 80 -11.72 -14.49 -25.27
C TRP A 80 -12.20 -13.52 -24.20
N ARG A 81 -13.51 -13.41 -23.99
CA ARG A 81 -14.07 -12.67 -22.85
C ARG A 81 -13.51 -13.19 -21.54
N ARG A 82 -13.63 -14.51 -21.29
CA ARG A 82 -13.13 -15.14 -20.05
C ARG A 82 -11.64 -14.93 -19.85
N LYS A 83 -10.83 -15.02 -20.92
CA LYS A 83 -9.39 -14.76 -20.85
C LYS A 83 -9.08 -13.30 -20.49
N THR A 84 -9.85 -12.36 -21.04
CA THR A 84 -9.66 -10.93 -20.79
C THR A 84 -10.07 -10.56 -19.37
N GLU A 85 -11.23 -11.08 -18.91
CA GLU A 85 -11.71 -10.96 -17.52
C GLU A 85 -10.67 -11.51 -16.54
N GLN A 86 -10.13 -12.71 -16.78
CA GLN A 86 -9.10 -13.30 -15.90
C GLN A 86 -7.84 -12.43 -15.79
N VAL A 87 -7.35 -11.85 -16.89
CA VAL A 87 -6.17 -10.96 -16.86
C VAL A 87 -6.51 -9.65 -16.14
N GLY A 88 -7.72 -9.12 -16.32
CA GLY A 88 -8.20 -7.93 -15.61
C GLY A 88 -8.27 -8.14 -14.09
N GLU A 89 -8.89 -9.23 -13.64
CA GLU A 89 -8.99 -9.58 -12.22
C GLU A 89 -7.61 -9.78 -11.59
N GLU A 90 -6.69 -10.47 -12.27
CA GLU A 90 -5.31 -10.63 -11.80
C GLU A 90 -4.59 -9.28 -11.68
N ALA A 91 -4.79 -8.35 -12.63
CA ALA A 91 -4.19 -7.02 -12.59
C ALA A 91 -4.74 -6.15 -11.45
N GLU A 92 -6.06 -6.20 -11.21
CA GLU A 92 -6.71 -5.50 -10.10
C GLU A 92 -6.24 -6.03 -8.74
N TYR A 93 -6.13 -7.36 -8.61
CA TYR A 93 -5.59 -7.99 -7.41
C TYR A 93 -4.15 -7.52 -7.10
N LEU A 94 -3.29 -7.50 -8.11
CA LEU A 94 -1.92 -6.98 -7.97
C LEU A 94 -1.91 -5.50 -7.58
N ASN A 95 -2.78 -4.68 -8.18
CA ASN A 95 -2.87 -3.26 -7.82
C ASN A 95 -3.27 -3.06 -6.35
N GLN A 96 -4.24 -3.83 -5.87
CA GLN A 96 -4.67 -3.77 -4.46
C GLN A 96 -3.56 -4.19 -3.50
N SER A 97 -2.77 -5.22 -3.81
CA SER A 97 -1.61 -5.60 -2.99
C SER A 97 -0.56 -4.46 -2.97
N LEU A 98 -0.25 -3.90 -4.13
CA LEU A 98 0.72 -2.80 -4.25
C LEU A 98 0.30 -1.56 -3.44
N GLU A 99 -0.97 -1.18 -3.51
CA GLU A 99 -1.50 -0.03 -2.76
C GLU A 99 -1.40 -0.23 -1.25
N LYS A 100 -1.71 -1.44 -0.75
CA LYS A 100 -1.53 -1.79 0.66
C LYS A 100 -0.08 -1.64 1.11
N TYR A 101 0.86 -2.17 0.32
CA TYR A 101 2.29 -2.06 0.59
C TYR A 101 2.75 -0.59 0.69
N ILE A 102 2.37 0.24 -0.29
CA ILE A 102 2.71 1.67 -0.29
C ILE A 102 2.10 2.39 0.93
N ALA A 103 0.86 2.08 1.29
CA ALA A 103 0.18 2.68 2.44
C ALA A 103 0.87 2.31 3.76
N GLN A 104 1.22 1.03 3.95
CA GLN A 104 1.99 0.57 5.11
C GLN A 104 3.35 1.27 5.20
N ARG A 105 4.07 1.38 4.07
CA ARG A 105 5.38 2.05 4.05
C ARG A 105 5.29 3.53 4.44
N LYS A 106 4.32 4.26 3.89
CA LYS A 106 4.06 5.66 4.27
C LYS A 106 3.73 5.79 5.75
N ALA A 107 2.94 4.86 6.30
CA ALA A 107 2.61 4.87 7.72
C ALA A 107 3.86 4.63 8.60
N LEU A 108 4.75 3.71 8.20
CA LEU A 108 6.03 3.47 8.89
C LEU A 108 6.95 4.70 8.84
N ASP A 109 7.06 5.37 7.69
CA ASP A 109 7.89 6.59 7.55
C ASP A 109 7.35 7.75 8.38
N VAL A 110 6.02 7.92 8.41
CA VAL A 110 5.36 8.90 9.28
C VAL A 110 5.59 8.54 10.74
N LEU A 111 5.40 7.27 11.14
CA LEU A 111 5.61 6.82 12.52
C LEU A 111 7.06 7.00 12.98
N ASN A 112 8.04 6.74 12.10
CA ASN A 112 9.45 6.97 12.40
C ASN A 112 9.77 8.47 12.55
N THR A 113 9.15 9.31 11.70
CA THR A 113 9.33 10.77 11.74
C THR A 113 8.61 11.44 12.92
N VAL A 114 7.41 10.98 13.28
CA VAL A 114 6.53 11.67 14.25
C VAL A 114 6.37 10.92 15.58
N GLY A 115 6.49 9.59 15.59
CA GLY A 115 6.01 8.73 16.68
C GLY A 115 7.02 8.46 17.79
N LEU A 116 8.32 8.49 17.50
CA LEU A 116 9.34 8.22 18.52
C LEU A 116 9.97 9.49 19.07
N SER A 117 10.32 10.48 18.25
CA SER A 117 11.17 11.56 18.76
C SER A 117 10.47 12.47 19.78
N ASN A 118 9.31 13.07 19.47
CA ASN A 118 8.66 14.01 20.40
C ASN A 118 7.78 13.34 21.47
N SER A 119 7.14 12.22 21.15
CA SER A 119 6.30 11.49 22.11
C SER A 119 7.13 10.64 23.08
N VAL A 120 8.22 9.99 22.64
CA VAL A 120 9.10 9.23 23.55
C VAL A 120 10.03 10.15 24.35
N LEU A 121 10.53 11.27 23.79
CA LEU A 121 11.19 12.31 24.60
C LEU A 121 10.27 12.81 25.72
N ARG A 122 8.98 13.06 25.44
CA ARG A 122 8.01 13.45 26.47
C ARG A 122 7.60 12.32 27.43
N LEU A 123 7.62 11.06 26.99
CA LEU A 123 7.29 9.90 27.84
C LEU A 123 8.42 9.52 28.80
N ILE A 124 9.68 9.76 28.44
CA ILE A 124 10.83 9.62 29.35
C ILE A 124 10.90 10.79 30.33
N GLU A 125 10.57 12.01 29.89
CA GLU A 125 10.63 13.21 30.75
C GLU A 125 9.48 13.31 31.77
N ARG A 126 8.37 12.58 31.57
CA ARG A 126 7.24 12.59 32.51
C ARG A 126 7.41 11.65 33.71
N ARG A 127 8.28 10.63 33.65
CA ARG A 127 8.43 9.70 34.79
C ARG A 127 9.12 10.31 36.01
N ASN A 128 10.06 11.25 35.86
CA ASN A 128 10.74 11.86 37.03
C ASN A 128 10.06 13.15 37.55
N ARG A 129 9.21 13.80 36.73
CA ARG A 129 8.56 15.07 37.09
C ARG A 129 7.33 14.88 37.96
N VAL A 130 6.54 13.84 37.72
CA VAL A 130 5.34 13.52 38.52
C VAL A 130 5.73 13.08 39.93
N ASP A 131 6.77 12.25 40.06
CA ASP A 131 7.31 11.82 41.35
C ASP A 131 7.82 13.01 42.20
N THR A 132 8.42 14.00 41.55
CA THR A 132 8.91 15.21 42.22
C THR A 132 7.76 16.13 42.64
N TRP A 133 6.74 16.30 41.79
CA TRP A 133 5.63 17.21 42.06
C TRP A 133 4.77 16.75 43.25
N ILE A 134 4.56 15.44 43.41
CA ILE A 134 3.79 14.87 44.53
C ILE A 134 4.52 15.11 45.87
N LYS A 135 5.85 14.96 45.91
CA LYS A 135 6.66 15.23 47.11
C LYS A 135 6.60 16.71 47.53
N TYR A 136 6.72 17.62 46.57
CA TYR A 136 6.62 19.06 46.83
C TYR A 136 5.21 19.48 47.23
N ALA A 137 4.17 18.90 46.64
CA ALA A 137 2.79 19.14 47.05
C ALA A 137 2.55 18.75 48.51
N GLY A 138 3.12 17.62 48.96
CA GLY A 138 3.07 17.18 50.36
C GLY A 138 3.77 18.15 51.32
N MET A 139 4.97 18.63 50.98
CA MET A 139 5.70 19.61 51.80
C MET A 139 4.99 20.96 51.90
N ILE A 140 4.39 21.44 50.81
CA ILE A 140 3.66 22.71 50.83
C ILE A 140 2.36 22.56 51.64
N ALA A 141 1.64 21.44 51.48
CA ALA A 141 0.41 21.20 52.23
C ALA A 141 0.64 21.22 53.74
N THR A 142 1.72 20.61 54.24
CA THR A 142 2.03 20.62 55.67
C THR A 142 2.37 22.03 56.18
N LEU A 143 3.11 22.82 55.40
CA LEU A 143 3.40 24.22 55.74
C LEU A 143 2.13 25.08 55.76
N VAL A 144 1.22 24.90 54.80
CA VAL A 144 -0.04 25.64 54.72
C VAL A 144 -0.96 25.28 55.89
N ILE A 145 -1.07 24.00 56.24
CA ILE A 145 -1.88 23.55 57.38
C ILE A 145 -1.34 24.17 58.68
N LEU A 146 -0.02 24.11 58.91
CA LEU A 146 0.60 24.70 60.09
C LEU A 146 0.37 26.22 60.15
N TYR A 147 0.52 26.91 59.02
CA TYR A 147 0.30 28.36 58.92
C TYR A 147 -1.15 28.74 59.24
N LEU A 148 -2.13 28.03 58.67
CA LEU A 148 -3.55 28.25 58.95
C LEU A 148 -3.88 28.02 60.43
N PHE A 149 -3.28 26.98 61.04
CA PHE A 149 -3.52 26.65 62.45
C PHE A 149 -2.98 27.73 63.39
N ILE A 150 -1.77 28.24 63.11
CA ILE A 150 -1.18 29.37 63.84
C ILE A 150 -2.02 30.64 63.62
N ARG A 151 -2.44 30.91 62.38
CA ARG A 151 -3.25 32.09 62.04
C ARG A 151 -4.64 32.07 62.66
N TRP A 152 -5.16 30.88 62.98
CA TRP A 152 -6.45 30.70 63.64
C TRP A 152 -6.34 30.73 65.16
N THR A 153 -5.21 30.28 65.72
CA THR A 153 -4.94 30.32 67.17
C THR A 153 -4.45 31.69 67.66
N ARG A 154 -3.97 32.55 66.76
CA ARG A 154 -3.55 33.92 67.04
C ARG A 154 -4.60 34.94 66.64
#